data_AF-A0A5U2TGR9-F1
#
_entry.id   AF-A0A5U2TGR9-F1
#
_cell.length_a   1.000
_cell.length_b   1.000
_cell.length_c   1.000
_cell.angle_alpha   90.00
_cell.angle_beta   90.00
_cell.angle_gamma   90.00
#
_symmetry.space_group_name_H-M   'P 1'
#
loop_
_entity.id
_entity.type
_entity.pdbx_description
1 polymer ?
#
loop_
_entity_poly.entity_id
_entity_poly.type
_entity_poly.pdbx_seq_one_letter_code
_entity_poly.pdbx_strand_id
1 'polypeptide(L)'
;MTRNFRLLLLGGLLGLSVTATSKELTSLLAPYDEWYFNFLYPNALPADVTYVELLDTDGILYRYRMLGSTNASSASVGKWNEEVMGIHSDFNKAKNPPQAMHFCWDSIIDKKVYETWITFGYPVWEMMLTPYPSPLDAGVQEYHRYLVIGLAP
;
A
#
# COMPACT_ATOMS: atom_id res chain seq x y z
N MET A 1 32.39 -44.13 35.45
CA MET A 1 32.63 -42.69 35.65
C MET A 1 31.59 -41.91 34.88
N THR A 2 30.46 -41.63 35.53
CA THR A 2 29.36 -40.81 35.01
C THR A 2 29.67 -39.35 35.28
N ARG A 3 29.77 -38.53 34.23
CA ARG A 3 29.93 -37.09 34.38
C ARG A 3 28.71 -36.39 33.79
N ASN A 4 27.81 -36.02 34.69
CA ASN A 4 26.67 -35.14 34.45
C ASN A 4 27.18 -33.77 33.99
N PHE A 5 26.60 -33.21 32.94
CA PHE A 5 26.67 -31.78 32.67
C PHE A 5 25.23 -31.26 32.53
N ARG A 6 24.73 -30.68 33.63
CA ARG A 6 23.56 -29.80 33.60
C ARG A 6 24.07 -28.43 33.17
N LEU A 7 23.57 -27.91 32.06
CA LEU A 7 23.70 -26.50 31.73
C LEU A 7 22.29 -25.88 31.76
N LEU A 8 21.99 -25.22 32.88
CA LEU A 8 20.89 -24.28 33.00
C LEU A 8 21.39 -22.94 32.44
N LEU A 9 20.77 -22.45 31.38
CA LEU A 9 20.90 -21.06 30.96
C LEU A 9 19.55 -20.38 31.14
N LEU A 10 19.39 -19.75 32.31
CA LEU A 10 18.48 -18.62 32.49
C LEU A 10 19.03 -17.45 31.68
N GLY A 11 18.24 -16.95 30.75
CA GLY A 11 18.50 -15.70 30.05
C GLY A 11 17.16 -15.12 29.60
N GLY A 12 16.55 -14.31 30.46
CA GLY A 12 15.32 -13.61 30.15
C GLY A 12 15.57 -12.56 29.07
N LEU A 13 14.82 -12.62 27.97
CA LEU A 13 14.64 -11.48 27.09
C LEU A 13 13.49 -10.62 27.65
N LEU A 14 13.85 -9.60 28.41
CA LEU A 14 13.06 -8.38 28.53
C LEU A 14 13.24 -7.61 27.22
N GLY A 15 12.32 -7.80 26.28
CA GLY A 15 12.27 -7.07 25.01
C GLY A 15 10.96 -6.30 24.90
N LEU A 16 11.03 -4.99 25.18
CA LEU A 16 10.07 -3.91 24.96
C LEU A 16 8.62 -4.30 24.60
N SER A 17 7.71 -4.16 25.56
CA SER A 17 6.31 -3.88 25.23
C SER A 17 6.24 -2.48 24.64
N VAL A 18 6.19 -2.36 23.32
CA VAL A 18 5.70 -1.13 22.68
C VAL A 18 4.22 -1.05 22.98
N THR A 19 3.85 -0.35 24.05
CA THR A 19 2.49 0.15 24.21
C THR A 19 2.32 1.29 23.22
N ALA A 20 2.14 0.95 21.94
CA ALA A 20 1.43 1.83 21.05
C ALA A 20 0.03 1.94 21.63
N THR A 21 -0.34 3.13 22.09
CA THR A 21 -1.72 3.44 22.43
C THR A 21 -2.54 3.23 21.16
N SER A 22 -3.09 2.03 20.99
CA SER A 22 -4.08 1.74 19.97
C SER A 22 -5.26 2.65 20.26
N LYS A 23 -5.35 3.76 19.54
CA LYS A 23 -6.66 4.33 19.28
C LYS A 23 -7.39 3.17 18.60
N GLU A 24 -8.27 2.49 19.34
CA GLU A 24 -8.84 1.23 18.87
C GLU A 24 -9.50 1.50 17.54
N LEU A 25 -8.89 0.96 16.50
CA LEU A 25 -9.45 0.91 15.19
C LEU A 25 -10.45 -0.25 15.27
N THR A 26 -11.64 0.07 15.79
CA THR A 26 -12.65 -0.91 16.23
C THR A 26 -13.12 -1.81 15.09
N SER A 27 -12.87 -1.41 13.85
CA SER A 27 -13.05 -2.20 12.65
C SER A 27 -12.05 -1.76 11.58
N LEU A 28 -11.38 -2.73 10.93
CA LEU A 28 -10.56 -2.47 9.74
C LEU A 28 -11.39 -2.49 8.44
N LEU A 29 -12.72 -2.47 8.54
CA LEU A 29 -13.60 -2.32 7.39
C LEU A 29 -13.68 -0.86 6.96
N ALA A 30 -13.69 -0.61 5.65
CA ALA A 30 -13.82 0.73 5.13
C ALA A 30 -15.22 1.34 5.37
N PRO A 31 -15.31 2.65 5.66
CA PRO A 31 -16.59 3.37 5.75
C PRO A 31 -17.12 3.84 4.39
N TYR A 32 -16.62 3.27 3.29
CA TYR A 32 -16.98 3.57 1.91
C TYR A 32 -17.03 2.29 1.09
N ASP A 33 -17.69 2.32 -0.07
CA ASP A 33 -17.88 1.12 -0.89
C ASP A 33 -16.57 0.58 -1.46
N GLU A 34 -15.73 1.48 -1.99
CA GLU A 34 -14.48 1.15 -2.69
C GLU A 34 -13.44 2.27 -2.52
N TRP A 35 -12.16 1.89 -2.53
CA TRP A 35 -11.01 2.75 -2.76
C TRP A 35 -10.26 2.31 -4.02
N TYR A 36 -9.44 3.20 -4.57
CA TYR A 36 -8.79 3.05 -5.86
C TYR A 36 -7.28 3.13 -5.74
N PHE A 37 -6.58 2.35 -6.56
CA PHE A 37 -5.12 2.42 -6.68
C PHE A 37 -4.71 2.66 -8.14
N ASN A 38 -3.66 3.44 -8.35
CA ASN A 38 -3.14 3.70 -9.68
C ASN A 38 -1.63 3.60 -9.69
N PHE A 39 -1.11 3.32 -10.87
CA PHE A 39 0.32 3.31 -11.12
C PHE A 39 0.69 4.47 -12.03
N LEU A 40 1.83 5.08 -11.74
CA LEU A 40 2.41 6.11 -12.59
C LEU A 40 3.89 5.85 -12.80
N TYR A 41 4.42 6.42 -13.87
CA TYR A 41 5.86 6.44 -14.14
C TYR A 41 6.32 7.87 -14.41
N PRO A 42 7.59 8.21 -14.12
CA PRO A 42 8.08 9.56 -14.32
C PRO A 42 8.29 9.84 -15.80
N ASN A 43 8.42 11.12 -16.16
CA ASN A 43 8.54 11.52 -17.55
C ASN A 43 9.69 10.77 -18.26
N ALA A 44 9.40 10.28 -19.47
CA ALA A 44 10.32 9.53 -20.32
C ALA A 44 10.87 8.19 -19.77
N LEU A 45 10.31 7.66 -18.67
CA LEU A 45 10.63 6.32 -18.15
C LEU A 45 9.38 5.44 -18.15
N PRO A 46 8.81 5.10 -19.32
CA PRO A 46 7.56 4.37 -19.40
C PRO A 46 7.65 2.99 -18.76
N ALA A 47 6.61 2.64 -18.02
CA ALA A 47 6.43 1.38 -17.33
C ALA A 47 4.99 0.90 -17.51
N ASP A 48 4.76 -0.41 -17.46
CA ASP A 48 3.42 -0.97 -17.54
C ASP A 48 3.19 -2.11 -16.55
N VAL A 49 2.13 -2.02 -15.76
CA VAL A 49 1.77 -3.06 -14.78
C VAL A 49 0.94 -4.14 -15.45
N THR A 50 1.39 -5.39 -15.33
CA THR A 50 0.79 -6.53 -16.04
C THR A 50 -0.04 -7.43 -15.12
N TYR A 51 0.20 -7.38 -13.81
CA TYR A 51 -0.49 -8.20 -12.83
C TYR A 51 -0.46 -7.57 -11.43
N VAL A 52 -1.56 -7.68 -10.68
CA VAL A 52 -1.63 -7.28 -9.26
C VAL A 52 -2.39 -8.33 -8.45
N GLU A 53 -1.84 -8.70 -7.31
CA GLU A 53 -2.53 -9.33 -6.19
C GLU A 53 -2.60 -8.35 -5.02
N LEU A 54 -3.78 -8.25 -4.42
CA LEU A 54 -4.01 -7.36 -3.29
C LEU A 54 -4.81 -8.12 -2.24
N LEU A 55 -4.25 -8.24 -1.03
CA LEU A 55 -4.92 -8.74 0.16
C LEU A 55 -5.43 -7.55 0.97
N ASP A 56 -6.72 -7.50 1.25
CA ASP A 56 -7.30 -6.45 2.10
C ASP A 56 -7.38 -6.86 3.58
N THR A 57 -7.83 -5.91 4.41
CA THR A 57 -7.95 -6.11 5.85
C THR A 57 -9.04 -7.07 6.30
N ASP A 58 -9.99 -7.41 5.42
CA ASP A 58 -11.05 -8.41 5.64
C ASP A 58 -10.63 -9.81 5.13
N GLY A 59 -9.38 -9.95 4.68
CA GLY A 59 -8.82 -11.21 4.17
C GLY A 59 -9.24 -11.53 2.74
N ILE A 60 -9.81 -10.58 2.00
CA ILE A 60 -10.18 -10.76 0.60
C ILE A 60 -8.94 -10.59 -0.28
N LEU A 61 -8.67 -11.61 -1.09
CA LEU A 61 -7.60 -11.58 -2.10
C LEU A 61 -8.16 -11.23 -3.47
N TYR A 62 -7.81 -10.04 -3.94
CA TYR A 62 -8.11 -9.55 -5.27
C TYR A 62 -6.98 -9.93 -6.24
N ARG A 63 -7.34 -10.32 -7.46
CA ARG A 63 -6.39 -10.61 -8.55
C ARG A 63 -6.79 -9.89 -9.82
N TYR A 64 -5.94 -8.96 -10.26
CA TYR A 64 -6.18 -8.14 -11.43
C TYR A 64 -5.28 -8.59 -12.57
N ARG A 65 -5.91 -9.03 -13.65
CA ARG A 65 -5.25 -9.33 -14.95
C ARG A 65 -5.56 -8.28 -16.01
N MET A 66 -6.60 -7.48 -15.77
CA MET A 66 -6.93 -6.29 -16.55
C MET A 66 -6.88 -5.13 -15.57
N LEU A 67 -5.93 -4.22 -15.80
CA LEU A 67 -5.67 -3.06 -14.97
C LEU A 67 -6.01 -1.79 -15.75
N GLY A 68 -6.32 -0.72 -15.03
CA GLY A 68 -6.30 0.62 -15.60
C GLY A 68 -4.88 0.99 -16.04
N SER A 69 -4.78 1.90 -17.02
CA SER A 69 -3.49 2.30 -17.60
C SER A 69 -2.48 2.81 -16.57
N THR A 70 -1.22 2.44 -16.75
CA THR A 70 -0.08 3.07 -16.06
C THR A 70 0.20 4.43 -16.72
N ASN A 71 0.01 5.52 -15.98
CA ASN A 71 0.02 6.86 -16.56
C ASN A 71 1.36 7.58 -16.41
N ALA A 72 1.73 8.38 -17.42
CA ALA A 72 2.90 9.25 -17.33
C ALA A 72 2.66 10.41 -16.35
N SER A 73 3.62 10.66 -15.46
CA SER A 73 3.72 11.89 -14.69
C SER A 73 4.68 12.85 -15.38
N SER A 74 4.15 13.73 -16.22
CA SER A 74 4.96 14.75 -16.93
C SER A 74 5.68 15.72 -15.99
N ALA A 75 5.15 15.92 -14.78
CA ALA A 75 5.77 16.75 -13.74
C ALA A 75 6.94 16.07 -13.00
N SER A 76 7.05 14.74 -13.07
CA SER A 76 8.13 14.00 -12.43
C SER A 76 9.34 13.89 -13.37
N VAL A 77 10.26 14.87 -13.29
CA VAL A 77 11.48 14.94 -14.10
C VAL A 77 12.71 14.97 -13.18
N GLY A 78 13.56 13.95 -13.25
CA GLY A 78 14.76 13.81 -12.40
C GLY A 78 14.46 13.51 -10.93
N LYS A 79 13.26 13.83 -10.45
CA LYS A 79 12.69 13.48 -9.14
C LYS A 79 11.18 13.27 -9.27
N TRP A 80 10.58 12.60 -8.29
CA TRP A 80 9.13 12.52 -8.17
C TRP A 80 8.53 13.89 -7.86
N ASN A 81 7.39 14.21 -8.47
CA ASN A 81 6.61 15.37 -8.08
C ASN A 81 6.00 15.14 -6.68
N GLU A 82 5.95 16.18 -5.86
CA GLU A 82 5.38 16.10 -4.51
C GLU A 82 3.84 16.01 -4.56
N GLU A 83 3.25 16.52 -5.63
CA GLU A 83 1.80 16.50 -5.86
C GLU A 83 1.46 15.53 -7.00
N VAL A 84 0.72 14.47 -6.66
CA VAL A 84 0.19 13.54 -7.65
C VAL A 84 -1.32 13.44 -7.47
N MET A 85 -2.07 13.57 -8.56
CA MET A 85 -3.52 13.44 -8.49
C MET A 85 -3.91 11.97 -8.40
N GLY A 86 -4.78 11.67 -7.42
CA GLY A 86 -5.51 10.41 -7.39
C GLY A 86 -6.54 10.38 -8.53
N ILE A 87 -6.56 9.29 -9.29
CA ILE A 87 -7.47 9.14 -10.44
C ILE A 87 -8.47 8.02 -10.12
N HIS A 88 -9.74 8.24 -10.44
CA HIS A 88 -10.74 7.17 -10.38
C HIS A 88 -10.41 6.08 -11.41
N SER A 89 -10.52 4.83 -11.02
CA SER A 89 -10.30 3.69 -11.90
C SER A 89 -11.45 2.71 -11.82
N ASP A 90 -12.05 2.37 -12.96
CA ASP A 90 -13.11 1.37 -13.00
C ASP A 90 -12.59 -0.05 -12.73
N PHE A 91 -11.28 -0.27 -12.90
CA PHE A 91 -10.63 -1.57 -12.76
C PHE A 91 -9.88 -1.73 -11.44
N ASN A 92 -9.12 -0.72 -11.03
CA ASN A 92 -8.16 -0.83 -9.93
C ASN A 92 -8.81 -0.39 -8.61
N LYS A 93 -9.56 -1.28 -7.96
CA LYS A 93 -10.35 -0.92 -6.78
C LYS A 93 -10.60 -2.06 -5.80
N ALA A 94 -10.58 -1.78 -4.51
CA ALA A 94 -10.86 -2.76 -3.46
C ALA A 94 -11.78 -2.19 -2.38
N LYS A 95 -12.34 -3.05 -1.53
CA LYS A 95 -13.33 -2.64 -0.52
C LYS A 95 -12.65 -2.09 0.73
N ASN A 96 -11.77 -2.88 1.34
CA ASN A 96 -11.15 -2.54 2.61
C ASN A 96 -9.68 -2.13 2.45
N PRO A 97 -9.08 -1.44 3.43
CA PRO A 97 -7.67 -1.06 3.38
C PRO A 97 -6.73 -2.22 3.01
N PRO A 98 -5.62 -1.94 2.32
CA PRO A 98 -4.69 -2.98 1.89
C PRO A 98 -3.90 -3.52 3.09
N GLN A 99 -3.66 -4.83 3.15
CA GLN A 99 -2.65 -5.45 4.02
C GLN A 99 -1.36 -5.72 3.25
N ALA A 100 -1.48 -6.26 2.04
CA ALA A 100 -0.34 -6.59 1.19
C ALA A 100 -0.70 -6.44 -0.28
N MET A 101 0.25 -5.99 -1.08
CA MET A 101 0.14 -5.93 -2.54
C MET A 101 1.39 -6.55 -3.17
N HIS A 102 1.18 -7.41 -4.14
CA HIS A 102 2.20 -7.99 -5.00
C HIS A 102 1.88 -7.64 -6.44
N PHE A 103 2.84 -7.16 -7.21
CA PHE A 103 2.60 -6.81 -8.60
C PHE A 103 3.85 -6.95 -9.47
N CYS A 104 3.59 -7.24 -10.75
CA CYS A 104 4.61 -7.33 -11.78
C CYS A 104 4.46 -6.17 -12.75
N TRP A 105 5.57 -5.62 -13.21
CA TRP A 105 5.58 -4.53 -14.16
C TRP A 105 6.78 -4.57 -15.11
N ASP A 106 6.54 -4.15 -16.34
CA ASP A 106 7.53 -4.07 -17.40
C ASP A 106 8.10 -2.66 -17.43
N SER A 107 9.41 -2.53 -17.24
CA SER A 107 10.13 -1.31 -17.54
C SER A 107 10.49 -1.30 -19.01
N ILE A 108 9.97 -0.32 -19.75
CA ILE A 108 10.20 -0.23 -21.20
C ILE A 108 11.62 0.27 -21.50
N ILE A 109 12.16 1.13 -20.62
CA ILE A 109 13.44 1.81 -20.89
C ILE A 109 14.65 0.88 -20.70
N ASP A 110 14.66 0.07 -19.65
CA ASP A 110 15.75 -0.88 -19.38
C ASP A 110 15.42 -2.33 -19.80
N LYS A 111 14.20 -2.54 -20.31
CA LYS A 111 13.70 -3.81 -20.89
C LYS A 111 13.71 -4.97 -19.90
N LYS A 112 13.35 -4.70 -18.65
CA LYS A 112 13.24 -5.71 -17.59
C LYS A 112 11.83 -5.81 -17.05
N VAL A 113 11.54 -7.00 -16.55
CA VAL A 113 10.37 -7.27 -15.72
C VAL A 113 10.80 -7.12 -14.27
N TYR A 114 10.03 -6.35 -13.52
CA TYR A 114 10.19 -6.16 -12.09
C TYR A 114 9.02 -6.81 -11.36
N GLU A 115 9.30 -7.35 -10.18
CA GLU A 115 8.33 -7.89 -9.26
C GLU A 115 8.44 -7.10 -7.95
N THR A 116 7.32 -6.67 -7.38
CA THR A 116 7.31 -5.81 -6.20
C THR A 116 6.31 -6.31 -5.17
N TRP A 117 6.75 -6.30 -3.91
CA TRP A 117 5.95 -6.68 -2.75
C TRP A 117 5.89 -5.50 -1.78
N ILE A 118 4.68 -5.10 -1.40
CA ILE A 118 4.43 -4.03 -0.44
C ILE A 118 3.56 -4.58 0.68
N THR A 119 3.96 -4.33 1.92
CA THR A 119 3.12 -4.55 3.11
C THR A 119 2.68 -3.21 3.66
N PHE A 120 1.39 -3.09 3.94
CA PHE A 120 0.79 -1.89 4.50
C PHE A 120 0.48 -2.13 5.98
N GLY A 121 0.71 -1.10 6.79
CA GLY A 121 0.52 -1.18 8.23
C GLY A 121 -0.41 -0.11 8.76
N TYR A 122 -0.50 -0.05 10.09
CA TYR A 122 -1.38 0.85 10.83
C TYR A 122 -1.40 2.30 10.32
N PRO A 123 -0.27 2.97 9.98
CA PRO A 123 -0.33 4.35 9.49
C PRO A 123 -1.18 4.54 8.22
N VAL A 124 -1.16 3.56 7.32
CA VAL A 124 -1.96 3.59 6.08
C VAL A 124 -3.42 3.34 6.41
N TRP A 125 -3.71 2.36 7.27
CA TRP A 125 -5.08 2.04 7.68
C TRP A 125 -5.71 3.21 8.43
N GLU A 126 -4.98 3.82 9.36
CA GLU A 126 -5.43 4.99 10.10
C GLU A 126 -5.75 6.14 9.14
N MET A 127 -4.89 6.41 8.15
CA MET A 127 -5.14 7.43 7.13
C MET A 127 -6.39 7.12 6.29
N MET A 128 -6.57 5.86 5.87
CA MET A 128 -7.72 5.47 5.03
C MET A 128 -9.05 5.43 5.79
N LEU A 129 -9.01 5.26 7.11
CA LEU A 129 -10.20 5.08 7.95
C LEU A 129 -10.55 6.32 8.79
N THR A 130 -9.65 7.32 8.82
CA THR A 130 -9.91 8.60 9.48
C THR A 130 -10.51 9.60 8.48
N PRO A 131 -11.72 10.13 8.73
CA PRO A 131 -12.28 11.16 7.87
C PRO A 131 -11.51 12.49 7.99
N TYR A 132 -11.49 13.27 6.92
CA TYR A 132 -10.96 14.63 6.90
C TYR A 132 -11.98 15.59 6.25
N PRO A 133 -12.00 16.89 6.63
CA PRO A 133 -12.90 17.85 6.00
C PRO A 133 -12.54 18.07 4.54
N SER A 134 -13.53 18.08 3.64
CA SER A 134 -13.31 18.31 2.21
C SER A 134 -12.62 19.66 1.98
N PRO A 135 -11.62 19.73 1.09
CA PRO A 135 -11.00 21.00 0.71
C PRO A 135 -11.97 21.98 0.02
N LEU A 136 -13.07 21.45 -0.56
CA LEU A 136 -14.09 22.25 -1.25
C LEU A 136 -15.22 22.70 -0.31
N ASP A 137 -15.53 21.92 0.73
CA ASP A 137 -16.55 22.23 1.73
C ASP A 137 -16.22 21.58 3.08
N ALA A 138 -15.84 22.40 4.08
CA ALA A 138 -15.47 21.91 5.41
C ALA A 138 -16.62 21.22 6.18
N GLY A 139 -17.88 21.38 5.73
CA GLY A 139 -19.03 20.66 6.27
C GLY A 139 -19.14 19.21 5.80
N VAL A 140 -18.41 18.84 4.74
CA VAL A 140 -18.37 17.49 4.18
C VAL A 140 -17.14 16.77 4.69
N GLN A 141 -17.32 15.55 5.19
CA GLN A 141 -16.21 14.66 5.56
C GLN A 141 -15.90 13.71 4.40
N GLU A 142 -14.61 13.59 4.07
CA GLU A 142 -14.07 12.71 3.03
C GLU A 142 -13.09 11.69 3.63
N TYR A 143 -12.67 10.73 2.81
CA TYR A 143 -11.72 9.69 3.17
C TYR A 143 -10.62 9.57 2.12
N HIS A 144 -9.41 9.20 2.54
CA HIS A 144 -8.29 8.95 1.65
C HIS A 144 -8.51 7.64 0.90
N ARG A 145 -9.15 7.73 -0.27
CA ARG A 145 -9.57 6.59 -1.10
C ARG A 145 -8.75 6.41 -2.38
N TYR A 146 -7.67 7.15 -2.54
CA TYR A 146 -6.82 7.07 -3.72
C TYR A 146 -5.37 6.83 -3.32
N LEU A 147 -4.86 5.66 -3.68
CA LEU A 147 -3.44 5.31 -3.56
C LEU A 147 -2.78 5.44 -4.92
N VAL A 148 -1.59 6.03 -4.95
CA VAL A 148 -0.82 6.17 -6.19
C VAL A 148 0.57 5.62 -5.96
N ILE A 149 1.01 4.70 -6.83
CA ILE A 149 2.28 3.99 -6.75
C ILE A 149 3.15 4.43 -7.93
N GLY A 150 4.30 5.03 -7.63
CA GLY A 150 5.29 5.40 -8.64
C GLY A 150 6.21 4.24 -9.01
N LEU A 151 6.39 4.01 -10.31
CA LEU A 151 7.26 3.00 -10.89
C LEU A 151 8.46 3.67 -11.56
N ALA A 152 9.66 3.29 -11.16
CA ALA A 152 10.90 3.71 -11.80
C ALA A 152 11.95 2.58 -11.70
N PRO A 153 12.71 2.30 -12.78
CA PRO A 153 13.72 1.25 -12.83
C PRO A 153 15.02 1.56 -12.09
#